data_AF-A0A7S1WAB0-F1
#
_entry.id   AF-A0A7S1WAB0-F1
#
_cell.length_a   1.000
_cell.length_b   1.000
_cell.length_c   1.000
_cell.angle_alpha   90.00
_cell.angle_beta   90.00
_cell.angle_gamma   90.00
#
_symmetry.space_group_name_H-M   'P 1'
#
loop_
_entity.id
_entity.type
_entity.pdbx_description
1 polymer ?
#
loop_
_entity_poly.entity_id
_entity_poly.type
_entity_poly.pdbx_seq_one_letter_code
_entity_poly.pdbx_strand_id
1 'polypeptide(L)'
;GCLCCTAKTQTVLALEGLIARQGSLDLILIETSGMADPAPVAAMFWQDDALQSALVLAGIITLVDCVHIVQYLDTDKYREASQQLLVADKIIFNKVDLVPDKDELARIADRVAAINPVAETEFTSFSRISDLRALLAMNTTSTDVAQYLAAKRSAVERASEAHGHSTDLTSIHF
;
A
#
# COMPACT_ATOMS: atom_id res chain seq x y z
N GLY A 1 -40.41 8.03 4.47
CA GLY A 1 -39.77 8.82 3.41
C GLY A 1 -38.31 8.49 3.45
N CYS A 2 -37.79 7.79 2.44
CA CYS A 2 -36.44 7.24 2.46
C CYS A 2 -35.79 7.47 1.09
N LEU A 3 -34.92 8.46 1.03
CA LEU A 3 -34.00 8.70 -0.08
C LEU A 3 -32.56 8.69 0.48
N CYS A 4 -32.25 7.69 1.33
CA CYS A 4 -30.96 7.58 2.02
C CYS A 4 -30.05 6.46 1.49
N CYS A 5 -30.39 5.81 0.37
CA CYS A 5 -29.53 4.79 -0.22
C CYS A 5 -28.39 5.48 -1.01
N THR A 6 -27.32 5.78 -0.28
CA THR A 6 -25.91 5.66 -0.70
C THR A 6 -25.66 5.63 -2.21
N ALA A 7 -25.21 6.75 -2.77
CA ALA A 7 -24.63 6.75 -4.11
C ALA A 7 -23.36 5.88 -4.10
N LYS A 8 -23.44 4.67 -4.66
CA LYS A 8 -22.26 3.83 -4.88
C LYS A 8 -21.27 4.56 -5.78
N THR A 9 -19.99 4.52 -5.43
CA THR A 9 -18.93 5.07 -6.27
C THR A 9 -18.78 4.25 -7.55
N GLN A 10 -18.33 4.89 -8.64
CA GLN A 10 -18.15 4.24 -9.94
C GLN A 10 -17.21 3.00 -9.85
N THR A 11 -16.22 3.05 -8.97
CA THR A 11 -15.28 1.94 -8.72
C THR A 11 -15.98 0.70 -8.16
N VAL A 12 -16.90 0.88 -7.20
CA VAL A 12 -17.67 -0.23 -6.60
C VAL A 12 -18.54 -0.88 -7.66
N LEU A 13 -19.27 -0.08 -8.45
CA LEU A 13 -20.11 -0.59 -9.54
C LEU A 13 -19.31 -1.35 -10.61
N ALA A 14 -18.11 -0.87 -10.94
CA ALA A 14 -17.22 -1.55 -11.88
C ALA A 14 -16.77 -2.92 -11.35
N LEU A 15 -16.42 -2.99 -10.06
CA LEU A 15 -16.02 -4.25 -9.41
C LEU A 15 -17.19 -5.23 -9.29
N GLU A 16 -18.38 -4.77 -8.88
CA GLU A 16 -19.59 -5.61 -8.86
C GLU A 16 -19.87 -6.19 -10.25
N GLY A 17 -19.73 -5.37 -11.30
CA GLY A 17 -19.88 -5.83 -12.68
C GLY A 17 -18.83 -6.86 -13.11
N LEU A 18 -17.58 -6.74 -12.64
CA LEU A 18 -16.53 -7.73 -12.89
C LEU A 18 -16.81 -9.05 -12.17
N ILE A 19 -17.25 -9.01 -10.92
CA ILE A 19 -17.59 -10.20 -10.13
C ILE A 19 -18.83 -10.90 -10.69
N ALA A 20 -19.83 -10.13 -11.12
CA ALA A 20 -21.08 -10.66 -11.69
C ALA A 20 -20.87 -11.35 -13.05
N ARG A 21 -19.82 -10.98 -13.80
CA ARG A 21 -19.40 -11.69 -15.01
C ARG A 21 -18.77 -13.03 -14.61
N GLN A 22 -19.62 -14.04 -14.41
CA GLN A 22 -19.18 -15.38 -14.01
C GLN A 22 -18.07 -15.92 -14.92
N GLY A 23 -16.93 -16.23 -14.29
CA GLY A 23 -15.68 -16.69 -14.89
C GLY A 23 -14.54 -16.50 -13.86
N SER A 24 -13.51 -17.33 -13.90
CA SER A 24 -12.47 -17.51 -12.87
C SER A 24 -11.58 -16.28 -12.64
N LEU A 25 -12.11 -15.21 -12.04
CA LEU A 25 -11.30 -14.12 -11.54
C LEU A 25 -10.69 -14.55 -10.20
N ASP A 26 -9.44 -15.02 -10.26
CA ASP A 26 -8.67 -15.39 -9.07
C ASP A 26 -8.07 -14.17 -8.37
N LEU A 27 -7.90 -13.06 -9.10
CA LEU A 27 -7.26 -11.85 -8.59
C LEU A 27 -7.76 -10.59 -9.32
N ILE A 28 -7.89 -9.50 -8.55
CA ILE A 28 -8.11 -8.15 -9.08
C ILE A 28 -6.92 -7.29 -8.65
N LEU A 29 -6.18 -6.76 -9.63
CA LEU A 29 -5.13 -5.76 -9.38
C LEU A 29 -5.72 -4.36 -9.57
N ILE A 30 -5.58 -3.53 -8.56
CA ILE A 30 -6.07 -2.15 -8.60
C ILE A 30 -4.86 -1.22 -8.63
N GLU A 31 -4.66 -0.58 -9.78
CA GLU A 31 -3.70 0.51 -9.91
C GLU A 31 -4.34 1.80 -9.39
N THR A 32 -3.78 2.37 -8.33
CA THR A 32 -4.16 3.69 -7.83
C THR A 32 -3.40 4.76 -8.60
N SER A 33 -3.97 5.96 -8.73
CA SER A 33 -3.20 7.08 -9.29
C SER A 33 -1.96 7.35 -8.42
N GLY A 34 -0.92 7.97 -8.98
CA GLY A 34 0.33 8.23 -8.25
C GLY A 34 0.16 9.08 -6.98
N MET A 35 -0.98 9.77 -6.82
CA MET A 35 -1.32 10.60 -5.66
C MET A 35 -2.45 10.00 -4.80
N ALA A 36 -3.00 8.84 -5.17
CA ALA A 36 -4.09 8.25 -4.41
C ALA A 36 -3.54 7.54 -3.16
N ASP A 37 -4.26 7.71 -2.04
CA ASP A 37 -4.06 6.92 -0.84
C ASP A 37 -4.73 5.53 -1.03
N PRO A 38 -3.98 4.42 -0.95
CA PRO A 38 -4.54 3.08 -1.10
C PRO A 38 -5.44 2.68 0.07
N ALA A 39 -5.33 3.28 1.26
CA ALA A 39 -6.15 2.91 2.41
C ALA A 39 -7.65 3.22 2.22
N PRO A 40 -8.07 4.44 1.81
CA PRO A 40 -9.46 4.71 1.45
C PRO A 40 -9.99 3.82 0.34
N VAL A 41 -9.16 3.54 -0.69
CA VAL A 41 -9.55 2.66 -1.81
C VAL A 41 -9.85 1.26 -1.28
N ALA A 42 -8.97 0.70 -0.45
CA ALA A 42 -9.18 -0.61 0.16
C ALA A 42 -10.41 -0.64 1.08
N ALA A 43 -10.63 0.42 1.86
CA ALA A 43 -11.77 0.51 2.78
C ALA A 43 -13.13 0.53 2.05
N MET A 44 -13.21 1.15 0.87
CA MET A 44 -14.44 1.21 0.07
C MET A 44 -14.98 -0.17 -0.33
N PHE A 45 -14.12 -1.17 -0.51
CA PHE A 45 -14.54 -2.53 -0.89
C PHE A 45 -15.20 -3.28 0.26
N TRP A 46 -14.87 -2.92 1.49
CA TRP A 46 -15.38 -3.59 2.69
C TRP A 46 -16.67 -2.97 3.23
N GLN A 47 -16.95 -1.71 2.86
CA GLN A 47 -18.19 -1.02 3.22
C GLN A 47 -19.40 -1.44 2.36
N ASP A 48 -19.15 -2.15 1.25
CA ASP A 48 -20.20 -2.70 0.40
C ASP A 48 -20.39 -4.19 0.69
N ASP A 49 -21.56 -4.56 1.22
CA ASP A 49 -21.87 -5.92 1.66
C ASP A 49 -21.68 -6.97 0.54
N ALA A 50 -21.95 -6.60 -0.72
CA ALA A 50 -21.82 -7.53 -1.84
C ALA A 50 -20.34 -7.79 -2.13
N LEU A 51 -19.51 -6.75 -2.15
CA LEU A 51 -18.07 -6.88 -2.37
C LEU A 51 -17.36 -7.55 -1.19
N GLN A 52 -17.74 -7.24 0.04
CA GLN A 52 -17.17 -7.84 1.25
C GLN A 52 -17.30 -9.38 1.25
N SER A 53 -18.42 -9.91 0.76
CA SER A 53 -18.64 -11.35 0.72
C SER A 53 -17.89 -12.07 -0.41
N ALA A 54 -17.37 -11.33 -1.39
CA ALA A 54 -16.80 -11.87 -2.62
C ALA A 54 -15.30 -11.59 -2.78
N LEU A 55 -14.74 -10.58 -2.09
CA LEU A 55 -13.36 -10.15 -2.22
C LEU A 55 -12.63 -10.18 -0.87
N VAL A 56 -11.33 -10.49 -0.92
CA VAL A 56 -10.41 -10.29 0.19
C VAL A 56 -9.24 -9.42 -0.27
N LEU A 57 -8.69 -8.60 0.62
CA LEU A 57 -7.51 -7.81 0.30
C LEU A 57 -6.26 -8.70 0.36
N ALA A 58 -5.69 -9.04 -0.78
CA ALA A 58 -4.46 -9.84 -0.83
C ALA A 58 -3.27 -9.13 -0.14
N GLY A 59 -3.16 -7.82 -0.36
CA GLY A 59 -2.20 -6.95 0.30
C GLY A 59 -1.98 -5.64 -0.48
N ILE A 60 -1.19 -4.74 0.09
CA ILE A 60 -0.83 -3.46 -0.53
C ILE A 60 0.63 -3.51 -0.98
N ILE A 61 0.87 -3.22 -2.26
CA ILE A 61 2.20 -3.18 -2.86
C ILE A 61 2.55 -1.73 -3.19
N THR A 62 3.73 -1.28 -2.77
CA THR A 62 4.25 0.05 -3.13
C THR A 62 5.53 -0.09 -3.93
N LEU A 63 5.53 0.46 -5.15
CA LEU A 63 6.69 0.52 -6.02
C LEU A 63 7.43 1.85 -5.80
N VAL A 64 8.69 1.76 -5.37
CA VAL A 64 9.54 2.91 -5.05
C VAL A 64 10.49 3.18 -6.21
N ASP A 65 10.49 4.41 -6.72
CA ASP A 65 11.55 4.89 -7.60
C ASP A 65 12.77 5.31 -6.76
N CYS A 66 13.82 4.48 -6.74
CA CYS A 66 15.01 4.74 -5.92
C CYS A 66 15.76 6.00 -6.32
N VAL A 67 15.60 6.48 -7.56
CA VAL A 67 16.28 7.71 -8.02
C VAL A 67 15.62 8.95 -7.42
N HIS A 68 14.33 8.87 -7.11
CA HIS A 68 13.52 10.06 -6.82
C HIS A 68 12.89 10.05 -5.42
N ILE A 69 12.77 8.90 -4.75
CA ILE A 69 11.98 8.78 -3.53
C ILE A 69 12.39 9.77 -2.42
N VAL A 70 13.68 9.99 -2.21
CA VAL A 70 14.18 10.89 -1.15
C VAL A 70 13.64 12.32 -1.33
N GLN A 71 13.55 12.80 -2.58
CA GLN A 71 13.03 14.14 -2.87
C GLN A 71 11.54 14.27 -2.50
N TYR A 72 10.78 13.17 -2.60
CA TYR A 72 9.37 13.13 -2.24
C TYR A 72 9.18 13.07 -0.72
N LEU A 73 10.07 12.35 -0.02
CA LEU A 73 10.02 12.23 1.44
C LEU A 73 10.53 13.48 2.18
N ASP A 74 11.39 14.28 1.56
CA ASP A 74 11.96 15.50 2.16
C ASP A 74 11.08 16.75 2.03
N THR A 75 9.89 16.63 1.43
CA THR A 75 8.97 17.75 1.27
C THR A 75 7.58 17.44 1.79
N ASP A 76 7.03 18.38 2.57
CA ASP A 76 5.65 18.33 3.03
C ASP A 76 4.60 18.33 1.91
N LYS A 77 5.02 18.58 0.65
CA LYS A 77 4.14 18.61 -0.52
C LYS A 77 3.68 17.24 -0.99
N TYR A 78 4.39 16.16 -0.64
CA TYR A 78 4.10 14.81 -1.13
C TYR A 78 3.90 13.83 0.03
N ARG A 79 3.00 14.20 0.94
CA ARG A 79 2.63 13.39 2.11
C ARG A 79 2.07 12.03 1.71
N GLU A 80 1.50 11.94 0.51
CA GLU A 80 0.96 10.74 -0.09
C GLU A 80 2.03 9.65 -0.26
N ALA A 81 3.27 10.02 -0.59
CA ALA A 81 4.36 9.04 -0.71
C ALA A 81 4.64 8.34 0.63
N SER A 82 4.70 9.11 1.73
CA SER A 82 4.87 8.56 3.07
C SER A 82 3.68 7.71 3.49
N GLN A 83 2.46 8.12 3.16
CA GLN A 83 1.24 7.35 3.46
C GLN A 83 1.19 6.01 2.70
N GLN A 84 1.54 6.01 1.42
CA GLN A 84 1.63 4.81 0.60
C GLN A 84 2.65 3.83 1.17
N LEU A 85 3.85 4.32 1.52
CA LEU A 85 4.88 3.50 2.16
C LEU A 85 4.42 2.94 3.51
N LEU A 86 3.75 3.74 4.32
CA LEU A 86 3.29 3.38 5.66
C LEU A 86 2.34 2.18 5.66
N VAL A 87 1.45 2.08 4.68
CA VAL A 87 0.44 1.01 4.62
C VAL A 87 0.86 -0.18 3.76
N ALA A 88 2.04 -0.13 3.13
CA ALA A 88 2.54 -1.21 2.28
C ALA A 88 2.78 -2.52 3.05
N ASP A 89 2.37 -3.64 2.47
CA ASP A 89 2.80 -4.98 2.87
C ASP A 89 4.15 -5.33 2.27
N LYS A 90 4.31 -4.99 0.98
CA LYS A 90 5.54 -5.21 0.25
C LYS A 90 5.97 -3.93 -0.45
N ILE A 91 7.24 -3.56 -0.26
CA ILE A 91 7.87 -2.41 -0.89
C ILE A 91 8.87 -2.91 -1.92
N ILE A 92 8.68 -2.50 -3.16
CA ILE A 92 9.56 -2.87 -4.27
C ILE A 92 10.42 -1.66 -4.60
N PHE A 93 11.69 -1.71 -4.21
CA PHE A 93 12.70 -0.73 -4.61
C PHE A 93 13.05 -0.98 -6.08
N ASN A 94 12.69 -0.05 -6.96
CA ASN A 94 12.90 -0.17 -8.40
C ASN A 94 13.90 0.87 -8.90
N LYS A 95 14.47 0.59 -10.08
CA LYS A 95 15.55 1.39 -10.71
C LYS A 95 16.83 1.40 -9.89
N VAL A 96 17.12 0.31 -9.17
CA VAL A 96 18.35 0.19 -8.37
C VAL A 96 19.62 0.23 -9.22
N ASP A 97 19.50 -0.09 -10.51
CA ASP A 97 20.56 0.04 -11.53
C ASP A 97 20.95 1.48 -11.84
N LEU A 98 20.10 2.45 -11.50
CA LEU A 98 20.36 3.87 -11.68
C LEU A 98 20.89 4.55 -10.41
N VAL A 99 20.94 3.83 -9.29
CA VAL A 99 21.50 4.34 -8.04
C VAL A 99 23.04 4.25 -8.11
N PRO A 100 23.78 5.34 -7.85
CA PRO A 100 25.22 5.42 -8.15
C PRO A 100 26.08 4.39 -7.40
N ASP A 101 25.74 4.12 -6.14
CA ASP A 101 26.49 3.23 -5.29
C ASP A 101 25.59 2.56 -4.21
N LYS A 102 26.16 1.57 -3.54
CA LYS A 102 25.45 0.78 -2.52
C LYS A 102 25.16 1.57 -1.25
N ASP A 103 25.97 2.57 -0.93
CA ASP A 103 25.81 3.37 0.28
C ASP A 103 24.64 4.36 0.12
N GLU A 104 24.41 4.87 -1.09
CA GLU A 104 23.22 5.63 -1.44
C GLU A 104 21.97 4.75 -1.42
N LEU A 105 22.03 3.54 -1.98
CA LEU A 105 20.91 2.60 -1.94
C LEU A 105 20.55 2.21 -0.49
N ALA A 106 21.55 2.00 0.37
CA ALA A 106 21.34 1.74 1.79
C ALA A 106 20.66 2.93 2.48
N ARG A 107 21.11 4.16 2.21
CA ARG A 107 20.47 5.38 2.73
C ARG A 107 19.01 5.50 2.28
N ILE A 108 18.71 5.21 1.01
CA ILE A 108 17.33 5.20 0.51
C ILE A 108 16.49 4.15 1.25
N ALA A 109 17.02 2.94 1.43
CA ALA A 109 16.34 1.87 2.15
C ALA A 109 16.10 2.26 3.62
N ASP A 110 17.07 2.88 4.29
CA ASP A 110 16.93 3.36 5.67
C ASP A 110 15.85 4.44 5.79
N ARG A 111 15.78 5.37 4.83
CA ARG A 111 14.73 6.41 4.78
C ARG A 111 13.33 5.82 4.64
N VAL A 112 13.18 4.76 3.83
CA VAL A 112 11.90 4.05 3.68
C VAL A 112 11.59 3.20 4.91
N ALA A 113 12.58 2.51 5.48
CA ALA A 113 12.43 1.70 6.69
C ALA A 113 12.05 2.55 7.91
N ALA A 114 12.51 3.80 7.99
CA ALA A 114 12.07 4.74 9.01
C ALA A 114 10.55 5.02 8.96
N ILE A 115 9.91 4.84 7.80
CA ILE A 115 8.45 5.00 7.63
C ILE A 115 7.73 3.68 7.86
N ASN A 116 8.25 2.59 7.31
CA ASN A 116 7.65 1.27 7.45
C ASN A 116 8.74 0.20 7.65
N PRO A 117 9.15 -0.07 8.90
CA PRO A 117 10.20 -1.03 9.22
C PRO A 117 9.73 -2.48 9.16
N VAL A 118 8.43 -2.72 8.95
CA VAL A 118 7.82 -4.07 8.99
C VAL A 118 7.42 -4.61 7.62
N ALA A 119 7.52 -3.81 6.56
CA ALA A 119 7.22 -4.25 5.21
C ALA A 119 8.30 -5.21 4.68
N GLU A 120 7.88 -6.22 3.93
CA GLU A 120 8.81 -7.02 3.14
C GLU A 120 9.37 -6.15 2.01
N THR A 121 10.66 -6.28 1.70
CA THR A 121 11.33 -5.46 0.69
C THR A 121 11.96 -6.30 -0.40
N GLU A 122 11.92 -5.78 -1.64
CA GLU A 122 12.60 -6.41 -2.79
C GLU A 122 13.25 -5.35 -3.66
N PHE A 123 14.50 -5.57 -4.06
CA PHE A 123 15.29 -4.66 -4.89
C PHE A 123 15.30 -5.13 -6.34
N THR A 124 14.92 -4.26 -7.26
CA THR A 124 14.62 -4.61 -8.65
C THR A 124 15.11 -3.55 -9.64
N SER A 125 15.39 -4.00 -10.86
CA SER A 125 15.61 -3.16 -12.02
C SER A 125 14.55 -3.47 -13.05
N PHE A 126 13.99 -2.45 -13.70
CA PHE A 126 12.90 -2.60 -14.67
C PHE A 126 11.68 -3.35 -14.10
N SER A 127 11.44 -3.22 -12.79
CA SER A 127 10.38 -3.94 -12.06
C SER A 127 10.38 -5.45 -12.24
N ARG A 128 11.56 -6.05 -12.49
CA ARG A 128 11.70 -7.51 -12.61
C ARG A 128 11.57 -8.16 -11.24
N ILE A 129 10.35 -8.57 -10.90
CA ILE A 129 10.02 -9.27 -9.65
C ILE A 129 10.49 -10.72 -9.74
N SER A 130 11.19 -11.19 -8.70
CA SER A 130 11.75 -12.53 -8.63
C SER A 130 10.68 -13.62 -8.54
N ASP A 131 9.63 -13.40 -7.75
CA ASP A 131 8.46 -14.26 -7.64
C ASP A 131 7.15 -13.46 -7.71
N LEU A 132 6.72 -13.18 -8.94
CA LEU A 132 5.47 -12.47 -9.19
C LEU A 132 4.26 -13.25 -8.63
N ARG A 133 4.30 -14.58 -8.61
CA ARG A 133 3.17 -15.37 -8.12
C ARG A 133 3.03 -15.22 -6.60
N ALA A 134 4.13 -15.28 -5.86
CA ALA A 134 4.11 -15.01 -4.43
C ALA A 134 3.67 -13.58 -4.12
N LEU A 135 4.13 -12.58 -4.89
CA LEU A 135 3.70 -11.19 -4.75
C LEU A 135 2.18 -11.02 -4.95
N LEU A 136 1.61 -11.68 -5.95
CA LEU A 136 0.19 -11.59 -6.26
C LEU A 136 -0.70 -12.43 -5.33
N ALA A 137 -0.15 -13.53 -4.79
CA ALA A 137 -0.82 -14.41 -3.84
C ALA A 137 -0.53 -14.06 -2.38
N MET A 138 -0.11 -12.82 -2.10
CA MET A 138 -0.08 -12.32 -0.74
C MET A 138 -1.44 -12.53 -0.11
N ASN A 139 -1.46 -13.06 1.10
CA ASN A 139 -2.69 -13.27 1.85
C ASN A 139 -2.53 -12.57 3.20
N THR A 140 -2.23 -11.27 3.13
CA THR A 140 -1.94 -10.46 4.32
C THR A 140 -3.20 -10.15 5.13
N THR A 141 -4.40 -10.40 4.57
CA THR A 141 -5.65 -10.17 5.26
C THR A 141 -6.55 -11.42 5.31
N SER A 142 -7.05 -11.71 6.50
CA SER A 142 -8.11 -12.69 6.77
C SER A 142 -9.29 -12.05 7.52
N THR A 143 -9.30 -10.72 7.62
CA THR A 143 -10.15 -9.94 8.55
C THR A 143 -10.53 -8.60 7.92
N ASP A 144 -11.40 -7.86 8.58
CA ASP A 144 -11.83 -6.52 8.20
C ASP A 144 -10.66 -5.58 7.82
N VAL A 145 -10.77 -4.90 6.67
CA VAL A 145 -9.69 -4.04 6.14
C VAL A 145 -9.35 -2.88 7.08
N ALA A 146 -10.33 -2.30 7.78
CA ALA A 146 -10.05 -1.22 8.73
C ALA A 146 -9.29 -1.76 9.96
N GLN A 147 -9.64 -2.94 10.45
CA GLN A 147 -8.88 -3.61 11.51
C GLN A 147 -7.47 -3.96 11.05
N TYR A 148 -7.33 -4.47 9.83
CA TYR A 148 -6.03 -4.78 9.23
C TYR A 148 -5.15 -3.51 9.11
N LEU A 149 -5.68 -2.41 8.57
CA LEU A 149 -4.94 -1.16 8.44
C LEU A 149 -4.57 -0.57 9.81
N ALA A 150 -5.46 -0.65 10.80
CA ALA A 150 -5.17 -0.22 12.17
C ALA A 150 -4.08 -1.07 12.83
N ALA A 151 -4.14 -2.40 12.67
CA ALA A 151 -3.13 -3.33 13.16
C ALA A 151 -1.78 -3.09 12.50
N LYS A 152 -1.76 -2.82 11.19
CA LYS A 152 -0.57 -2.48 10.41
C LYS A 152 0.10 -1.21 10.93
N ARG A 153 -0.66 -0.12 11.08
CA ARG A 153 -0.15 1.14 11.64
C ARG A 153 0.41 0.95 13.05
N SER A 154 -0.32 0.23 13.89
CA SER A 154 0.15 -0.08 15.26
C SER A 154 1.44 -0.92 15.26
N ALA A 155 1.62 -1.82 14.28
CA ALA A 155 2.83 -2.62 14.14
C ALA A 155 4.02 -1.75 13.72
N VAL A 156 3.80 -0.83 12.79
CA VAL A 156 4.81 0.17 12.38
C VAL A 156 5.21 1.05 13.57
N GLU A 157 4.26 1.62 14.30
CA GLU A 157 4.52 2.48 15.46
C GLU A 157 5.37 1.78 16.51
N ARG A 158 4.98 0.55 16.91
CA ARG A 158 5.77 -0.26 17.87
C ARG A 158 7.17 -0.56 17.37
N ALA A 159 7.33 -0.85 16.09
CA ALA A 159 8.63 -1.15 15.50
C ALA A 159 9.53 0.09 15.43
N SER A 160 8.97 1.27 15.15
CA SER A 160 9.69 2.54 15.17
C SER A 160 10.16 2.92 16.59
N GLU A 161 9.31 2.73 17.60
CA GLU A 161 9.68 2.95 19.01
C GLU A 161 10.83 2.04 19.47
N ALA A 162 10.81 0.76 19.06
CA ALA A 162 11.86 -0.21 19.39
C ALA A 162 13.23 0.13 18.77
N HIS A 163 13.24 0.83 17.62
CA HIS A 163 14.47 1.23 16.92
C HIS A 163 15.03 2.58 17.38
N GLY A 164 14.43 3.25 18.36
CA GLY A 164 14.95 4.51 18.93
C GLY A 164 14.96 5.70 17.96
N HIS A 165 14.31 5.57 16.80
CA HIS A 165 14.11 6.68 15.88
C HIS A 165 12.82 7.41 16.28
N SER A 166 12.97 8.59 16.89
CA SER A 166 11.88 9.54 17.12
C SER A 166 11.36 10.05 15.77
N THR A 167 10.53 9.26 15.10
CA THR A 167 9.76 9.74 13.96
C THR A 167 8.64 10.62 14.47
N ASP A 168 8.62 11.88 14.05
CA ASP A 168 7.53 12.84 14.27
C ASP A 168 6.31 12.44 13.42
N LEU A 169 5.82 11.21 13.59
CA LEU A 169 4.59 10.67 12.98
C LEU A 169 3.35 11.45 13.47
N THR A 170 3.50 12.20 14.57
CA THR A 170 2.56 13.18 15.10
C THR A 170 2.17 14.27 14.11
N SER A 171 2.98 14.50 13.07
CA SER A 171 2.67 15.50 12.05
C SER A 171 1.80 15.00 10.90
N ILE A 172 1.49 13.69 10.81
CA ILE A 172 0.48 13.16 9.89
C ILE A 172 -0.90 13.33 10.56
N HIS A 173 -1.35 14.58 10.66
CA HIS A 173 -2.73 14.86 11.07
C HIS A 173 -3.69 14.40 9.96
N PHE A 174 -4.69 13.63 10.38
CA PHE A 174 -5.85 13.17 9.61
C PHE A 174 -6.78 14.31 9.22
#